data_AF-A0A970UQU5-F1
#
_entry.id   AF-A0A970UQU5-F1
#
_cell.length_a   1.000
_cell.length_b   1.000
_cell.length_c   1.000
_cell.angle_alpha   90.00
_cell.angle_beta   90.00
_cell.angle_gamma   90.00
#
_symmetry.space_group_name_H-M   'P 1'
#
loop_
_entity.id
_entity.type
_entity.pdbx_description
1 polymer ?
#
loop_
_entity_poly.entity_id
_entity_poly.type
_entity_poly.pdbx_seq_one_letter_code
_entity_poly.pdbx_strand_id
1 'polypeptide(L)'
;MTSKDFASKWSHLLNLTALFILIFFQSATELAVAQLPTAKPIKVKVAVVIQDPVLPQYGGKRMHEVVKTPGYSFQWNDPFQLTAEYKAALEEISHGTVEYEIVKTIDDGCFFSRRNDNGEMLGAEEFIDLLMEPNWETLKKIGTHFDYQAFVEHYGFDKLRDHDKIQEVWVWSFPYGGMWESNYCGANGFWLNSEPTTTTSNQKLLVVMGLNYERKMSLALESYGHRFESVMRHVYGRWDYSAGNPNNWERYTRYHKTHPGQAHIGNIHFPPNGVHDYDWINKTPVTTHADSWAFYPNVQESHGRTVDCSEWDCSHEGYMRWWFSHLPHFEGVNAEDGKLNNWWHYVVNWEEALQLETKFRSQVKVGRSSEDRRIGLLMEKREENPETIALGAYLENLDGATFSRVQIETAGKRSFAKDVDILWYHEPDSTIDLDNLADQLAGPLKEYVENGGNLVLSLDAVKLLTHLGVEKVAPTINYTRLVDQGNGRKLGLHGFRSHPVFEGMLGGAYVYAPKEDVLVRRIGWMGDQLPSGKVVAVDWAYIFLHEQTRLMTEYD
;
A
#
# COMPACT_ATOMS: atom_id res chain seq x y z
N MET A 1 -78.98 -20.35 -4.32
CA MET A 1 -77.83 -19.43 -4.46
C MET A 1 -76.85 -20.04 -5.44
N THR A 2 -76.49 -19.26 -6.45
CA THR A 2 -75.83 -19.67 -7.70
C THR A 2 -74.33 -19.93 -7.55
N SER A 3 -73.80 -20.76 -8.45
CA SER A 3 -72.40 -21.21 -8.60
C SER A 3 -71.34 -20.12 -8.86
N LYS A 4 -71.64 -18.85 -8.57
CA LYS A 4 -70.70 -17.72 -8.72
C LYS A 4 -70.01 -17.29 -7.42
N ASP A 5 -70.46 -17.74 -6.25
CA ASP A 5 -69.87 -17.33 -4.96
C ASP A 5 -68.76 -18.26 -4.42
N PHE A 6 -68.50 -19.40 -5.06
CA PHE A 6 -67.43 -20.32 -4.62
C PHE A 6 -66.09 -20.06 -5.32
N ALA A 7 -66.09 -19.38 -6.47
CA ALA A 7 -64.88 -19.14 -7.26
C ALA A 7 -64.05 -17.93 -6.78
N SER A 8 -64.66 -16.93 -6.11
CA SER A 8 -63.92 -15.73 -5.66
C SER A 8 -63.21 -15.91 -4.31
N LYS A 9 -63.59 -16.89 -3.49
CA LYS A 9 -62.92 -17.17 -2.21
C LYS A 9 -61.64 -18.01 -2.36
N TRP A 10 -61.50 -18.77 -3.45
CA TRP A 10 -60.29 -19.56 -3.71
C TRP A 10 -59.20 -18.81 -4.48
N SER A 11 -59.55 -17.79 -5.28
CA SER A 11 -58.56 -16.93 -5.94
C SER A 11 -57.80 -16.02 -4.97
N HIS A 12 -58.41 -15.66 -3.83
CA HIS A 12 -57.74 -14.88 -2.79
C HIS A 12 -56.80 -15.73 -1.92
N LEU A 13 -57.11 -17.02 -1.68
CA LEU A 13 -56.23 -17.90 -0.91
C LEU A 13 -54.99 -18.35 -1.70
N LEU A 14 -55.13 -18.59 -3.02
CA LEU A 14 -54.02 -18.94 -3.93
C LEU A 14 -53.09 -17.75 -4.19
N ASN A 15 -53.61 -16.52 -4.25
CA ASN A 15 -52.76 -15.34 -4.37
C ASN A 15 -52.04 -14.99 -3.07
N LEU A 16 -52.63 -15.23 -1.89
CA LEU A 16 -51.95 -15.01 -0.61
C LEU A 16 -50.88 -16.06 -0.32
N THR A 17 -51.06 -17.32 -0.72
CA THR A 17 -50.01 -18.36 -0.61
C THR A 17 -48.90 -18.18 -1.65
N ALA A 18 -49.22 -17.78 -2.88
CA ALA A 18 -48.20 -17.44 -3.88
C ALA A 18 -47.41 -16.17 -3.50
N LEU A 19 -48.06 -15.16 -2.91
CA LEU A 19 -47.39 -13.96 -2.40
C LEU A 19 -46.56 -14.25 -1.15
N PHE A 20 -47.01 -15.14 -0.25
CA PHE A 20 -46.20 -15.59 0.90
C PHE A 20 -44.98 -16.43 0.48
N ILE A 21 -45.10 -17.26 -0.56
CA ILE A 21 -43.98 -18.04 -1.10
C ILE A 21 -43.00 -17.11 -1.84
N LEU A 22 -43.48 -16.09 -2.57
CA LEU A 22 -42.61 -15.09 -3.20
C LEU A 22 -41.92 -14.14 -2.20
N ILE A 23 -42.58 -13.80 -1.09
CA ILE A 23 -41.99 -12.96 -0.03
C ILE A 23 -40.92 -13.76 0.75
N PHE A 24 -41.12 -15.06 0.99
CA PHE A 24 -40.08 -15.91 1.62
C PHE A 24 -38.91 -16.26 0.69
N PHE A 25 -39.09 -16.19 -0.64
CA PHE A 25 -37.97 -16.34 -1.60
C PHE A 25 -37.25 -15.03 -1.94
N GLN A 26 -37.79 -13.86 -1.58
CA GLN A 26 -37.08 -12.57 -1.66
C GLN A 26 -36.35 -12.19 -0.37
N SER A 27 -36.54 -12.94 0.72
CA SER A 27 -35.87 -12.70 2.01
C SER A 27 -34.99 -13.88 2.42
N ALA A 28 -34.18 -14.42 1.51
CA ALA A 28 -33.01 -15.25 1.79
C ALA A 28 -32.27 -15.60 0.50
N THR A 29 -31.96 -14.60 -0.33
CA THR A 29 -30.72 -14.67 -1.09
C THR A 29 -29.77 -13.70 -0.40
N GLU A 30 -29.20 -14.13 0.73
CA GLU A 30 -27.79 -13.76 0.91
C GLU A 30 -27.12 -14.25 -0.37
N LEU A 31 -26.73 -13.31 -1.24
CA LEU A 31 -25.76 -13.62 -2.28
C LEU A 31 -24.60 -14.26 -1.53
N ALA A 32 -24.48 -15.59 -1.61
CA ALA A 32 -23.34 -16.29 -1.07
C ALA A 32 -22.12 -15.59 -1.67
N VAL A 33 -21.38 -14.85 -0.84
CA VAL A 33 -20.22 -14.10 -1.28
C VAL A 33 -19.23 -15.16 -1.72
N ALA A 34 -19.11 -15.33 -3.04
CA ALA A 34 -18.19 -16.30 -3.59
C ALA A 34 -16.77 -15.84 -3.22
N GLN A 35 -15.99 -16.77 -2.65
CA GLN A 35 -14.57 -16.57 -2.48
C GLN A 35 -13.93 -16.26 -3.84
N LEU A 36 -13.11 -15.22 -3.89
CA LEU A 36 -12.35 -14.89 -5.09
C LEU A 36 -11.35 -16.01 -5.40
N PRO A 37 -11.02 -16.25 -6.68
CA PRO A 37 -9.99 -17.22 -7.01
C PRO A 37 -8.64 -16.80 -6.41
N THR A 38 -7.88 -17.78 -5.94
CA THR A 38 -6.49 -17.60 -5.52
C THR A 38 -5.67 -16.99 -6.66
N ALA A 39 -4.80 -16.04 -6.31
CA ALA A 39 -3.91 -15.40 -7.26
C ALA A 39 -2.95 -16.40 -7.91
N LYS A 40 -2.53 -16.08 -9.14
CA LYS A 40 -1.54 -16.89 -9.85
C LYS A 40 -0.23 -16.95 -9.06
N PRO A 41 0.44 -18.11 -9.02
CA PRO A 41 1.72 -18.23 -8.34
C PRO A 41 2.77 -17.25 -8.86
N ILE A 42 3.42 -16.54 -7.94
CA ILE A 42 4.57 -15.66 -8.19
C ILE A 42 5.83 -16.49 -7.97
N LYS A 43 6.66 -16.64 -9.00
CA LYS A 43 7.95 -17.33 -8.88
C LYS A 43 9.02 -16.37 -8.35
N VAL A 44 9.62 -16.72 -7.22
CA VAL A 44 10.64 -15.92 -6.54
C VAL A 44 11.95 -16.69 -6.52
N LYS A 45 12.96 -16.22 -7.26
CA LYS A 45 14.28 -16.84 -7.29
C LYS A 45 15.11 -16.38 -6.10
N VAL A 46 15.60 -17.35 -5.34
CA VAL A 46 16.33 -17.13 -4.08
C VAL A 46 17.76 -17.62 -4.21
N ALA A 47 18.70 -16.79 -3.77
CA ALA A 47 20.03 -17.26 -3.38
C ALA A 47 20.06 -17.50 -1.86
N VAL A 48 20.58 -18.65 -1.45
CA VAL A 48 20.76 -18.99 -0.03
C VAL A 48 22.24 -18.90 0.31
N VAL A 49 22.58 -18.21 1.39
CA VAL A 49 23.93 -18.17 1.96
C VAL A 49 23.91 -18.82 3.34
N ILE A 50 24.82 -19.76 3.55
CA ILE A 50 24.94 -20.53 4.79
C ILE A 50 26.22 -20.08 5.50
N GLN A 51 26.09 -19.32 6.59
CA GLN A 51 27.23 -18.90 7.42
C GLN A 51 27.48 -19.92 8.55
N ASP A 52 27.81 -21.15 8.18
CA ASP A 52 28.03 -22.28 9.10
C ASP A 52 29.31 -23.04 8.73
N PRO A 53 30.49 -22.45 8.96
CA PRO A 53 31.75 -22.98 8.45
C PRO A 53 32.08 -24.36 9.02
N VAL A 54 32.82 -25.15 8.24
CA VAL A 54 33.47 -26.38 8.70
C VAL A 54 34.67 -26.00 9.56
N LEU A 55 34.81 -26.65 10.73
CA LEU A 55 35.85 -26.37 11.71
C LEU A 55 36.88 -27.52 11.79
N PRO A 56 38.04 -27.41 11.13
CA PRO A 56 39.05 -28.48 11.09
C PRO A 56 39.54 -28.89 12.48
N GLN A 57 39.68 -27.95 13.41
CA GLN A 57 40.14 -28.16 14.78
C GLN A 57 39.15 -28.97 15.64
N TYR A 58 37.89 -29.11 15.20
CA TYR A 58 36.85 -29.92 15.85
C TYR A 58 36.52 -31.19 15.06
N GLY A 59 37.50 -31.72 14.32
CA GLY A 59 37.34 -32.96 13.56
C GLY A 59 36.49 -32.79 12.29
N GLY A 60 36.42 -31.58 11.74
CA GLY A 60 35.66 -31.29 10.53
C GLY A 60 34.15 -31.16 10.74
N LYS A 61 33.71 -30.98 11.99
CA LYS A 61 32.31 -30.62 12.31
C LYS A 61 32.00 -29.20 11.90
N ARG A 62 30.74 -28.90 11.63
CA ARG A 62 30.25 -27.55 11.37
C ARG A 62 30.03 -26.76 12.65
N MET A 63 29.95 -25.44 12.51
CA MET A 63 29.80 -24.53 13.64
C MET A 63 28.53 -24.83 14.46
N HIS A 64 27.40 -25.11 13.81
CA HIS A 64 26.14 -25.45 14.48
C HIS A 64 26.22 -26.74 15.34
N GLU A 65 27.16 -27.65 15.04
CA GLU A 65 27.38 -28.89 15.80
C GLU A 65 28.28 -28.68 17.03
N VAL A 66 29.12 -27.64 16.99
CA VAL A 66 30.19 -27.42 17.98
C VAL A 66 29.81 -26.32 18.98
N VAL A 67 29.35 -25.17 18.49
CA VAL A 67 29.06 -23.99 19.32
C VAL A 67 27.79 -24.23 20.14
N LYS A 68 27.79 -23.73 21.38
CA LYS A 68 26.67 -23.82 22.31
C LYS A 68 26.33 -22.45 22.87
N THR A 69 25.04 -22.16 22.94
CA THR A 69 24.53 -20.97 23.61
C THR A 69 24.81 -21.06 25.12
N PRO A 70 25.47 -20.06 25.74
CA PRO A 70 25.74 -20.07 27.17
C PRO A 70 24.47 -20.24 28.00
N GLY A 71 24.51 -21.20 28.93
CA GLY A 71 23.36 -21.54 29.78
C GLY A 71 22.38 -22.55 29.17
N TYR A 72 22.59 -22.99 27.93
CA TYR A 72 21.74 -23.98 27.27
C TYR A 72 22.55 -25.21 26.82
N SER A 73 21.85 -26.34 26.68
CA SER A 73 22.44 -27.63 26.31
C SER A 73 22.03 -28.14 24.92
N PHE A 74 21.12 -27.42 24.24
CA PHE A 74 20.66 -27.83 22.92
C PHE A 74 21.75 -27.63 21.85
N GLN A 75 21.64 -28.36 20.75
CA GLN A 75 22.42 -28.11 19.54
C GLN A 75 21.69 -27.12 18.66
N TRP A 76 22.43 -26.25 17.99
CA TRP A 76 21.85 -25.39 16.96
C TRP A 76 21.35 -26.24 15.79
N ASN A 77 20.41 -25.71 15.04
CA ASN A 77 19.75 -26.45 13.97
C ASN A 77 20.63 -26.45 12.72
N ASP A 78 20.45 -27.47 11.88
CA ASP A 78 21.13 -27.54 10.57
C ASP A 78 20.49 -26.51 9.62
N PRO A 79 21.24 -25.50 9.15
CA PRO A 79 20.70 -24.45 8.28
C PRO A 79 20.30 -24.96 6.89
N PHE A 80 20.84 -26.10 6.42
CA PHE A 80 20.40 -26.71 5.17
C PHE A 80 19.01 -27.34 5.31
N GLN A 81 18.76 -28.00 6.44
CA GLN A 81 17.43 -28.53 6.77
C GLN A 81 16.43 -27.39 6.96
N LEU A 82 16.80 -26.36 7.74
CA LEU A 82 15.96 -25.18 7.96
C LEU A 82 15.64 -24.47 6.65
N THR A 83 16.56 -24.42 5.68
CA THR A 83 16.27 -23.85 4.35
C THR A 83 15.10 -24.57 3.65
N ALA A 84 15.11 -25.90 3.67
CA ALA A 84 14.06 -26.70 3.03
C ALA A 84 12.71 -26.54 3.76
N GLU A 85 12.74 -26.55 5.09
CA GLU A 85 11.54 -26.35 5.93
C GLU A 85 10.96 -24.95 5.78
N TYR A 86 11.81 -23.91 5.73
CA TYR A 86 11.39 -22.52 5.59
C TYR A 86 10.71 -22.28 4.23
N LYS A 87 11.33 -22.79 3.15
CA LYS A 87 10.73 -22.78 1.82
C LYS A 87 9.35 -23.42 1.84
N ALA A 88 9.25 -24.65 2.35
CA ALA A 88 8.00 -25.41 2.37
C ALA A 88 6.92 -24.69 3.19
N ALA A 89 7.30 -24.12 4.35
CA ALA A 89 6.38 -23.37 5.19
C ALA A 89 5.84 -22.12 4.48
N LEU A 90 6.69 -21.32 3.84
CA LEU A 90 6.25 -20.11 3.14
C LEU A 90 5.34 -20.43 1.93
N GLU A 91 5.63 -21.50 1.18
CA GLU A 91 4.77 -21.94 0.06
C GLU A 91 3.41 -22.46 0.55
N GLU A 92 3.39 -23.17 1.68
CA GLU A 92 2.16 -23.67 2.30
C GLU A 92 1.28 -22.53 2.82
N ILE A 93 1.82 -21.65 3.66
CA ILE A 93 1.04 -20.57 4.31
C ILE A 93 0.60 -19.47 3.35
N SER A 94 1.21 -19.39 2.16
CA SER A 94 0.80 -18.48 1.08
C SER A 94 -0.28 -19.07 0.17
N HIS A 95 -0.82 -20.25 0.50
CA HIS A 95 -1.82 -20.96 -0.32
C HIS A 95 -1.34 -21.22 -1.76
N GLY A 96 -0.04 -21.39 -1.94
CA GLY A 96 0.58 -21.58 -3.25
C GLY A 96 0.62 -20.33 -4.14
N THR A 97 0.28 -19.14 -3.64
CA THR A 97 0.43 -17.90 -4.42
C THR A 97 1.88 -17.46 -4.58
N VAL A 98 2.82 -18.02 -3.81
CA VAL A 98 4.25 -17.82 -3.96
C VAL A 98 4.93 -19.18 -4.16
N GLU A 99 5.80 -19.26 -5.16
CA GLU A 99 6.66 -20.41 -5.43
C GLU A 99 8.12 -19.94 -5.31
N TYR A 100 8.85 -20.49 -4.36
CA TYR A 100 10.25 -20.16 -4.15
C TYR A 100 11.12 -21.11 -4.98
N GLU A 101 12.04 -20.55 -5.76
CA GLU A 101 13.02 -21.31 -6.54
C GLU A 101 14.42 -21.01 -5.98
N ILE A 102 15.02 -21.97 -5.26
CA ILE A 102 16.41 -21.83 -4.82
C ILE A 102 17.32 -22.03 -6.04
N VAL A 103 17.81 -20.94 -6.61
CA VAL A 103 18.64 -20.95 -7.83
C VAL A 103 20.13 -21.05 -7.52
N LYS A 104 20.53 -20.76 -6.28
CA LYS A 104 21.91 -20.81 -5.84
C LYS A 104 21.97 -21.06 -4.33
N THR A 105 22.82 -21.99 -3.90
CA THR A 105 23.23 -22.14 -2.50
C THR A 105 24.72 -21.87 -2.41
N ILE A 106 25.10 -20.94 -1.54
CA ILE A 106 26.48 -20.58 -1.24
C ILE A 106 26.76 -21.07 0.17
N ASP A 107 27.64 -22.06 0.25
CA ASP A 107 28.18 -22.60 1.49
C ASP A 107 29.63 -22.15 1.56
N ASP A 108 29.86 -21.02 2.22
CA ASP A 108 31.20 -20.52 2.47
C ASP A 108 31.36 -20.04 3.91
N GLY A 109 32.61 -19.99 4.35
CA GLY A 109 32.97 -19.53 5.68
C GLY A 109 33.15 -18.01 5.75
N CYS A 110 32.55 -17.22 4.86
CA CYS A 110 32.73 -15.77 4.88
C CYS A 110 31.73 -15.10 5.82
N PHE A 111 32.24 -14.30 6.75
CA PHE A 111 31.44 -13.47 7.63
C PHE A 111 31.52 -12.01 7.19
N PHE A 112 30.39 -11.31 7.35
CA PHE A 112 30.23 -9.90 7.00
C PHE A 112 29.84 -9.09 8.24
N SER A 113 30.25 -9.57 9.40
CA SER A 113 29.99 -8.94 10.70
C SER A 113 31.14 -8.02 11.06
N ARG A 114 30.82 -6.77 11.38
CA ARG A 114 31.77 -5.78 11.87
C ARG A 114 31.61 -5.58 13.37
N ARG A 115 32.72 -5.34 14.05
CA ARG A 115 32.71 -4.98 15.46
C ARG A 115 32.16 -3.56 15.64
N ASN A 116 31.38 -3.33 16.69
CA ASN A 116 30.82 -2.01 16.95
C ASN A 116 31.82 -1.02 17.58
N ASP A 117 32.93 -1.51 18.16
CA ASP A 117 33.94 -0.66 18.81
C ASP A 117 34.92 -0.01 17.82
N ASN A 118 35.29 -0.71 16.75
CA ASN A 118 36.30 -0.24 15.81
C ASN A 118 35.89 -0.36 14.32
N GLY A 119 34.77 -1.01 14.01
CA GLY A 119 34.29 -1.20 12.63
C GLY A 119 35.06 -2.24 11.81
N GLU A 120 36.02 -2.96 12.40
CA GLU A 120 36.78 -3.99 11.71
C GLU A 120 35.90 -5.19 11.38
N MET A 121 36.11 -5.77 10.20
CA MET A 121 35.41 -6.97 9.75
C MET A 121 36.00 -8.19 10.46
N LEU A 122 35.14 -8.99 11.10
CA LEU A 122 35.54 -10.22 11.78
C LEU A 122 35.69 -11.36 10.77
N GLY A 123 36.88 -11.96 10.72
CA GLY A 123 37.10 -13.22 9.99
C GLY A 123 36.43 -14.40 10.71
N ALA A 124 36.23 -15.52 10.01
CA ALA A 124 35.55 -16.67 10.60
C ALA A 124 36.25 -17.23 11.84
N GLU A 125 37.55 -17.45 11.77
CA GLU A 125 38.34 -17.98 12.89
C GLU A 125 38.23 -17.08 14.13
N GLU A 126 38.42 -15.77 13.96
CA GLU A 126 38.27 -14.80 15.05
C GLU A 126 36.85 -14.83 15.64
N PHE A 127 35.81 -14.86 14.81
CA PHE A 127 34.44 -14.89 15.30
C PHE A 127 34.15 -16.19 16.08
N ILE A 128 34.64 -17.33 15.58
CA ILE A 128 34.50 -18.62 16.25
C ILE A 128 35.17 -18.57 17.62
N ASP A 129 36.37 -17.99 17.74
CA ASP A 129 37.03 -17.82 19.04
C ASP A 129 36.17 -17.01 20.01
N LEU A 130 35.54 -15.93 19.54
CA LEU A 130 34.61 -15.12 20.34
C LEU A 130 33.35 -15.90 20.77
N LEU A 131 32.83 -16.78 19.91
CA LEU A 131 31.68 -17.65 20.24
C LEU A 131 32.05 -18.79 21.20
N MET A 132 33.33 -19.15 21.31
CA MET A 132 33.85 -20.14 22.25
C MET A 132 34.19 -19.53 23.62
N GLU A 133 34.21 -18.20 23.75
CA GLU A 133 34.44 -17.53 25.02
C GLU A 133 33.36 -17.91 26.06
N PRO A 134 33.74 -18.12 27.33
CA PRO A 134 32.79 -18.31 28.41
C PRO A 134 31.75 -17.17 28.44
N ASN A 135 30.48 -17.54 28.44
CA ASN A 135 29.36 -16.60 28.46
C ASN A 135 29.31 -15.60 27.29
N TRP A 136 30.06 -15.79 26.20
CA TRP A 136 30.18 -14.83 25.09
C TRP A 136 30.54 -13.42 25.58
N GLU A 137 31.52 -13.33 26.49
CA GLU A 137 31.86 -12.12 27.21
C GLU A 137 32.12 -10.92 26.29
N THR A 138 32.99 -11.08 25.30
CA THR A 138 33.36 -10.01 24.37
C THR A 138 32.18 -9.62 23.48
N LEU A 139 31.46 -10.59 22.91
CA LEU A 139 30.30 -10.33 22.04
C LEU A 139 29.17 -9.59 22.78
N LYS A 140 28.91 -9.94 24.05
CA LYS A 140 27.94 -9.23 24.88
C LYS A 140 28.35 -7.79 25.19
N LYS A 141 29.65 -7.56 25.39
CA LYS A 141 30.18 -6.25 25.75
C LYS A 141 30.23 -5.30 24.56
N ILE A 142 30.62 -5.80 23.39
CA ILE A 142 30.96 -4.99 22.23
C ILE A 142 29.83 -5.00 21.20
N GLY A 143 29.25 -6.18 20.96
CA GLY A 143 28.28 -6.39 19.89
C GLY A 143 28.88 -6.23 18.49
N THR A 144 28.04 -6.49 17.51
CA THR A 144 28.40 -6.44 16.08
C THR A 144 27.25 -5.85 15.28
N HIS A 145 27.53 -5.49 14.03
CA HIS A 145 26.55 -5.18 13.01
C HIS A 145 26.93 -5.86 11.69
N PHE A 146 25.95 -6.17 10.86
CA PHE A 146 26.18 -6.79 9.56
C PHE A 146 26.39 -5.73 8.47
N ASP A 147 27.41 -5.93 7.64
CA ASP A 147 27.73 -5.09 6.49
C ASP A 147 27.03 -5.63 5.23
N TYR A 148 25.78 -5.23 5.05
CA TYR A 148 24.96 -5.62 3.89
C TYR A 148 25.58 -5.18 2.56
N GLN A 149 26.24 -4.03 2.50
CA GLN A 149 26.86 -3.55 1.26
C GLN A 149 28.02 -4.46 0.86
N ALA A 150 28.96 -4.71 1.78
CA ALA A 150 30.08 -5.60 1.50
C ALA A 150 29.61 -7.02 1.14
N PHE A 151 28.57 -7.52 1.82
CA PHE A 151 27.93 -8.81 1.52
C PHE A 151 27.36 -8.87 0.10
N VAL A 152 26.51 -7.91 -0.27
CA VAL A 152 25.85 -7.86 -1.58
C VAL A 152 26.88 -7.71 -2.70
N GLU A 153 27.87 -6.83 -2.54
CA GLU A 153 28.92 -6.58 -3.54
C GLU A 153 29.85 -7.79 -3.72
N HIS A 154 30.21 -8.47 -2.62
CA HIS A 154 31.12 -9.63 -2.65
C HIS A 154 30.56 -10.76 -3.52
N TYR A 155 29.27 -11.10 -3.35
CA TYR A 155 28.62 -12.14 -4.15
C TYR A 155 28.04 -11.67 -5.47
N GLY A 156 28.06 -10.35 -5.73
CA GLY A 156 27.44 -9.73 -6.90
C GLY A 156 25.92 -9.89 -6.92
N PHE A 157 25.26 -9.90 -5.75
CA PHE A 157 23.81 -10.04 -5.67
C PHE A 157 23.08 -8.83 -6.24
N ASP A 158 23.69 -7.65 -6.19
CA ASP A 158 23.23 -6.45 -6.87
C ASP A 158 23.03 -6.67 -8.37
N LYS A 159 24.05 -7.21 -9.04
CA LYS A 159 24.04 -7.51 -10.48
C LYS A 159 23.10 -8.66 -10.82
N LEU A 160 23.02 -9.66 -9.95
CA LEU A 160 22.11 -10.79 -10.13
C LEU A 160 20.64 -10.34 -10.03
N ARG A 161 20.34 -9.39 -9.13
CA ARG A 161 19.02 -8.81 -8.98
C ARG A 161 18.61 -8.02 -10.22
N ASP A 162 19.47 -7.15 -10.73
CA ASP A 162 19.16 -6.32 -11.89
C ASP A 162 18.94 -7.14 -13.17
N HIS A 163 19.63 -8.29 -13.29
CA HIS A 163 19.48 -9.25 -14.38
C HIS A 163 18.37 -10.31 -14.16
N ASP A 164 17.49 -10.12 -13.17
CA ASP A 164 16.37 -11.02 -12.84
C ASP A 164 16.80 -12.49 -12.59
N LYS A 165 18.02 -12.68 -12.10
CA LYS A 165 18.55 -13.99 -11.71
C LYS A 165 18.14 -14.35 -10.28
N ILE A 166 17.99 -13.36 -9.41
CA ILE A 166 17.44 -13.49 -8.06
C ILE A 166 16.48 -12.34 -7.77
N GLN A 167 15.56 -12.55 -6.86
CA GLN A 167 14.70 -11.51 -6.27
C GLN A 167 15.01 -11.33 -4.78
N GLU A 168 15.52 -12.38 -4.14
CA GLU A 168 15.71 -12.43 -2.68
C GLU A 168 16.96 -13.23 -2.30
N VAL A 169 17.55 -12.89 -1.16
CA VAL A 169 18.65 -13.64 -0.53
C VAL A 169 18.23 -14.08 0.86
N TRP A 170 18.38 -15.37 1.17
CA TRP A 170 18.23 -15.90 2.53
C TRP A 170 19.59 -16.17 3.12
N VAL A 171 19.89 -15.58 4.27
CA VAL A 171 21.15 -15.78 4.98
C VAL A 171 20.87 -16.51 6.28
N TRP A 172 21.30 -17.76 6.37
CA TRP A 172 21.33 -18.47 7.64
C TRP A 172 22.59 -18.09 8.40
N SER A 173 22.40 -17.21 9.38
CA SER A 173 23.42 -16.69 10.28
C SER A 173 23.17 -17.16 11.71
N PHE A 174 23.99 -16.69 12.63
CA PHE A 174 24.09 -17.17 14.00
C PHE A 174 23.99 -16.01 14.99
N PRO A 175 23.88 -16.28 16.30
CA PRO A 175 23.80 -15.24 17.33
C PRO A 175 25.00 -14.30 17.26
N TYR A 176 24.75 -13.00 17.42
CA TYR A 176 25.76 -11.95 17.24
C TYR A 176 26.33 -11.84 15.82
N GLY A 177 25.75 -12.46 14.79
CA GLY A 177 26.12 -12.17 13.40
C GLY A 177 25.85 -10.71 12.99
N GLY A 178 25.05 -9.97 13.77
CA GLY A 178 24.76 -8.55 13.57
C GLY A 178 23.69 -8.27 12.52
N MET A 179 23.04 -9.32 12.00
CA MET A 179 21.96 -9.20 11.03
C MET A 179 20.68 -8.69 11.71
N TRP A 180 19.98 -7.83 10.97
CA TRP A 180 18.55 -7.63 11.16
C TRP A 180 17.79 -8.76 10.45
N GLU A 181 16.53 -8.93 10.81
CA GLU A 181 15.70 -10.02 10.28
C GLU A 181 15.39 -9.86 8.79
N SER A 182 15.29 -8.62 8.32
CA SER A 182 15.19 -8.29 6.91
C SER A 182 15.83 -6.94 6.61
N ASN A 183 16.23 -6.73 5.36
CA ASN A 183 16.81 -5.48 4.87
C ASN A 183 16.50 -5.30 3.38
N TYR A 184 16.17 -4.07 2.97
CA TYR A 184 16.18 -3.68 1.57
C TYR A 184 17.55 -3.17 1.16
N CYS A 185 18.14 -3.76 0.13
CA CYS A 185 19.30 -3.24 -0.56
C CYS A 185 18.86 -2.58 -1.88
N GLY A 186 19.24 -1.31 -2.08
CA GLY A 186 18.96 -0.52 -3.28
C GLY A 186 18.48 0.90 -2.95
N ALA A 187 18.66 1.84 -3.89
CA ALA A 187 18.49 3.27 -3.63
C ALA A 187 17.08 3.68 -3.15
N ASN A 188 16.04 2.95 -3.54
CA ASN A 188 14.64 3.26 -3.23
C ASN A 188 14.07 2.40 -2.08
N GLY A 189 14.93 1.78 -1.28
CA GLY A 189 14.51 0.94 -0.16
C GLY A 189 13.79 1.77 0.90
N PHE A 190 12.89 1.12 1.64
CA PHE A 190 12.24 1.69 2.83
C PHE A 190 12.46 0.78 4.04
N TRP A 191 12.01 1.20 5.22
CA TRP A 191 12.14 0.41 6.44
C TRP A 191 11.55 -1.00 6.27
N LEU A 192 12.38 -2.02 6.44
CA LEU A 192 12.00 -3.44 6.32
C LEU A 192 12.52 -4.20 7.54
N ASN A 193 11.95 -3.91 8.70
CA ASN A 193 12.52 -4.26 10.01
C ASN A 193 13.99 -3.83 10.23
N SER A 194 14.48 -2.90 9.41
CA SER A 194 15.76 -2.23 9.52
C SER A 194 15.82 -1.05 8.55
N GLU A 195 16.79 -0.15 8.77
CA GLU A 195 17.11 0.90 7.80
C GLU A 195 17.63 0.28 6.48
N PRO A 196 17.13 0.73 5.31
CA PRO A 196 17.55 0.17 4.04
C PRO A 196 19.03 0.48 3.72
N THR A 197 19.71 -0.47 3.10
CA THR A 197 21.07 -0.29 2.57
C THR A 197 21.00 0.35 1.18
N THR A 198 20.93 1.68 1.14
CA THR A 198 20.70 2.47 -0.10
C THR A 198 21.96 2.69 -0.95
N THR A 199 23.13 2.27 -0.48
CA THR A 199 24.43 2.48 -1.13
C THR A 199 24.85 1.37 -2.09
N THR A 200 24.07 0.29 -2.17
CA THR A 200 24.31 -0.81 -3.11
C THR A 200 24.01 -0.40 -4.55
N SER A 201 24.65 -1.05 -5.53
CA SER A 201 24.64 -0.58 -6.92
C SER A 201 23.39 -0.97 -7.73
N ASN A 202 22.57 -1.88 -7.20
CA ASN A 202 21.37 -2.39 -7.88
C ASN A 202 20.31 -1.32 -8.08
N GLN A 203 19.72 -1.32 -9.26
CA GLN A 203 18.60 -0.45 -9.62
C GLN A 203 17.27 -0.99 -9.09
N LYS A 204 17.11 -2.32 -9.08
CA LYS A 204 15.91 -2.99 -8.55
C LYS A 204 16.12 -3.37 -7.09
N LEU A 205 15.09 -3.23 -6.26
CA LEU A 205 15.19 -3.57 -4.83
C LEU A 205 15.48 -5.06 -4.61
N LEU A 206 16.52 -5.36 -3.83
CA LEU A 206 16.86 -6.70 -3.35
C LEU A 206 16.45 -6.83 -1.89
N VAL A 207 15.76 -7.92 -1.53
CA VAL A 207 15.52 -8.26 -0.12
C VAL A 207 16.58 -9.24 0.37
N VAL A 208 17.16 -8.94 1.53
CA VAL A 208 18.04 -9.85 2.28
C VAL A 208 17.34 -10.23 3.58
N MET A 209 17.02 -11.51 3.76
CA MET A 209 16.48 -12.08 5.01
C MET A 209 17.64 -12.57 5.88
N GLY A 210 17.68 -12.12 7.13
CA GLY A 210 18.59 -12.63 8.16
C GLY A 210 17.89 -13.65 9.04
N LEU A 211 18.32 -14.90 8.97
CA LEU A 211 17.67 -16.04 9.65
C LEU A 211 18.65 -16.69 10.62
N ASN A 212 18.26 -16.87 11.87
CA ASN A 212 19.16 -17.38 12.91
C ASN A 212 18.97 -18.89 13.15
N TYR A 213 19.97 -19.71 12.83
CA TYR A 213 19.88 -21.18 12.99
C TYR A 213 20.17 -21.69 14.42
N GLU A 214 20.51 -20.82 15.39
CA GLU A 214 20.35 -21.14 16.82
C GLU A 214 18.86 -21.33 17.16
N ARG A 215 17.97 -20.64 16.44
CA ARG A 215 16.55 -20.55 16.71
C ARG A 215 15.76 -21.53 15.82
N LYS A 216 14.50 -21.74 16.20
CA LYS A 216 13.59 -22.67 15.51
C LYS A 216 12.88 -21.97 14.35
N MET A 217 12.21 -22.78 13.51
CA MET A 217 11.40 -22.31 12.38
C MET A 217 10.39 -21.21 12.76
N SER A 218 9.79 -21.28 13.96
CA SER A 218 8.87 -20.23 14.44
C SER A 218 9.47 -18.82 14.36
N LEU A 219 10.75 -18.67 14.67
CA LEU A 219 11.43 -17.37 14.61
C LEU A 219 11.78 -16.94 13.19
N ALA A 220 12.10 -17.89 12.31
CA ALA A 220 12.29 -17.58 10.88
C ALA A 220 10.99 -17.06 10.24
N LEU A 221 9.84 -17.64 10.65
CA LEU A 221 8.52 -17.16 10.25
C LEU A 221 8.18 -15.81 10.88
N GLU A 222 8.49 -15.60 12.15
CA GLU A 222 8.34 -14.32 12.85
C GLU A 222 9.13 -13.19 12.14
N SER A 223 10.39 -13.44 11.79
CA SER A 223 11.23 -12.53 10.99
C SER A 223 10.60 -12.18 9.63
N TYR A 224 10.01 -13.15 8.93
CA TYR A 224 9.24 -12.88 7.71
C TYR A 224 7.96 -12.10 7.99
N GLY A 225 7.39 -12.28 9.18
CA GLY A 225 6.21 -11.57 9.66
C GLY A 225 6.49 -10.08 9.79
N HIS A 226 7.61 -9.72 10.42
CA HIS A 226 8.04 -8.32 10.54
C HIS A 226 8.31 -7.66 9.19
N ARG A 227 8.82 -8.41 8.21
CA ARG A 227 8.87 -7.95 6.80
C ARG A 227 7.47 -7.64 6.30
N PHE A 228 6.51 -8.54 6.50
CA PHE A 228 5.11 -8.37 6.08
C PHE A 228 4.48 -7.13 6.74
N GLU A 229 4.65 -6.96 8.05
CA GLU A 229 4.15 -5.80 8.81
C GLU A 229 4.76 -4.48 8.29
N SER A 230 6.06 -4.47 8.04
CA SER A 230 6.77 -3.30 7.50
C SER A 230 6.25 -2.91 6.11
N VAL A 231 6.08 -3.90 5.22
CA VAL A 231 5.57 -3.69 3.86
C VAL A 231 4.12 -3.22 3.90
N MET A 232 3.24 -3.88 4.66
CA MET A 232 1.81 -3.51 4.68
C MET A 232 1.56 -2.17 5.36
N ARG A 233 2.33 -1.81 6.40
CA ARG A 233 2.35 -0.45 6.93
C ARG A 233 2.73 0.57 5.86
N HIS A 234 3.68 0.25 4.98
CA HIS A 234 4.08 1.12 3.87
C HIS A 234 2.99 1.17 2.77
N VAL A 235 2.38 0.04 2.40
CA VAL A 235 1.28 -0.04 1.40
C VAL A 235 0.12 0.88 1.76
N TYR A 236 -0.28 0.91 3.04
CA TYR A 236 -1.41 1.70 3.52
C TYR A 236 -1.00 3.07 4.10
N GLY A 237 0.30 3.35 4.21
CA GLY A 237 0.84 4.60 4.76
C GLY A 237 0.59 4.84 6.26
N ARG A 238 -0.15 3.95 6.94
CA ARG A 238 -0.54 4.07 8.35
C ARG A 238 -0.77 2.70 8.97
N TRP A 239 -0.41 2.58 10.25
CA TRP A 239 -0.83 1.50 11.14
C TRP A 239 -1.13 2.08 12.53
N ASP A 240 -2.38 2.48 12.73
CA ASP A 240 -2.87 3.16 13.92
C ASP A 240 -4.18 2.54 14.43
N TYR A 241 -4.11 1.86 15.57
CA TYR A 241 -5.27 1.25 16.21
C TYR A 241 -6.32 2.25 16.73
N SER A 242 -6.01 3.55 16.78
CA SER A 242 -6.94 4.58 17.25
C SER A 242 -7.72 5.28 16.13
N ALA A 243 -7.42 4.95 14.86
CA ALA A 243 -8.05 5.58 13.72
C ALA A 243 -9.56 5.30 13.64
N GLY A 244 -10.36 6.36 13.48
CA GLY A 244 -11.82 6.25 13.30
C GLY A 244 -12.25 5.64 11.96
N ASN A 245 -11.36 5.65 10.97
CA ASN A 245 -11.52 5.07 9.64
C ASN A 245 -10.41 4.03 9.38
N PRO A 246 -10.47 2.85 10.01
CA PRO A 246 -9.39 1.87 9.92
C PRO A 246 -9.21 1.39 8.47
N ASN A 247 -7.96 1.36 7.99
CA ASN A 247 -7.63 0.71 6.72
C ASN A 247 -7.65 -0.82 6.88
N ASN A 248 -7.57 -1.57 5.78
CA ASN A 248 -7.66 -3.03 5.86
C ASN A 248 -6.50 -3.67 6.64
N TRP A 249 -5.30 -3.11 6.61
CA TRP A 249 -4.19 -3.60 7.46
C TRP A 249 -4.46 -3.38 8.95
N GLU A 250 -4.98 -2.23 9.33
CA GLU A 250 -5.40 -1.94 10.70
C GLU A 250 -6.51 -2.87 11.17
N ARG A 251 -7.50 -3.18 10.31
CA ARG A 251 -8.53 -4.18 10.57
C ARG A 251 -7.92 -5.57 10.78
N TYR A 252 -7.03 -6.01 9.88
CA TYR A 252 -6.37 -7.32 9.95
C TYR A 252 -5.69 -7.55 11.29
N THR A 253 -4.95 -6.52 11.71
CA THR A 253 -4.08 -6.55 12.88
C THR A 253 -4.81 -6.35 14.22
N ARG A 254 -6.14 -6.14 14.21
CA ARG A 254 -6.91 -5.99 15.46
C ARG A 254 -6.88 -7.26 16.29
N TYR A 255 -6.78 -7.05 17.60
CA TYR A 255 -6.89 -8.09 18.60
C TYR A 255 -7.67 -7.55 19.81
N HIS A 256 -8.14 -8.45 20.67
CA HIS A 256 -9.14 -8.13 21.68
C HIS A 256 -8.73 -7.00 22.63
N LYS A 257 -7.44 -6.91 22.99
CA LYS A 257 -6.93 -5.86 23.88
C LYS A 257 -7.02 -4.46 23.25
N THR A 258 -6.87 -4.33 21.93
CA THR A 258 -7.00 -3.04 21.24
C THR A 258 -8.46 -2.73 20.90
N HIS A 259 -9.21 -3.74 20.47
CA HIS A 259 -10.61 -3.60 20.04
C HIS A 259 -11.48 -4.72 20.64
N PRO A 260 -11.96 -4.57 21.89
CA PRO A 260 -12.76 -5.59 22.55
C PRO A 260 -13.99 -5.98 21.73
N GLY A 261 -14.12 -7.28 21.44
CA GLY A 261 -15.23 -7.84 20.65
C GLY A 261 -15.12 -7.65 19.13
N GLN A 262 -14.06 -7.00 18.63
CA GLN A 262 -13.80 -6.75 17.22
C GLN A 262 -12.39 -7.23 16.83
N ALA A 263 -11.91 -8.32 17.44
CA ALA A 263 -10.63 -8.91 17.07
C ALA A 263 -10.69 -9.51 15.67
N HIS A 264 -9.59 -9.44 14.94
CA HIS A 264 -9.39 -10.19 13.69
C HIS A 264 -8.23 -11.16 13.94
N ILE A 265 -7.13 -11.07 13.19
CA ILE A 265 -6.02 -12.02 13.27
C ILE A 265 -5.03 -11.60 14.36
N GLY A 266 -4.81 -10.29 14.54
CA GLY A 266 -3.74 -9.78 15.40
C GLY A 266 -2.46 -9.52 14.62
N ASN A 267 -1.35 -9.35 15.33
CA ASN A 267 -0.05 -9.05 14.73
C ASN A 267 0.99 -10.13 15.07
N ILE A 268 2.23 -9.97 14.62
CA ILE A 268 3.28 -10.98 14.79
C ILE A 268 3.66 -11.22 16.26
N HIS A 269 3.21 -10.36 17.19
CA HIS A 269 3.47 -10.44 18.64
C HIS A 269 2.22 -10.77 19.48
N PHE A 270 1.02 -10.50 18.97
CA PHE A 270 -0.24 -10.59 19.71
C PHE A 270 -1.28 -11.39 18.93
N PRO A 271 -1.66 -12.60 19.40
CA PRO A 271 -2.79 -13.31 18.85
C PRO A 271 -4.10 -12.60 19.19
N PRO A 272 -5.25 -13.03 18.63
CA PRO A 272 -6.54 -12.35 18.85
C PRO A 272 -6.88 -12.17 20.33
N ASN A 273 -6.46 -13.10 21.20
CA ASN A 273 -6.68 -13.08 22.64
C ASN A 273 -5.47 -12.62 23.47
N GLY A 274 -4.38 -12.18 22.84
CA GLY A 274 -3.16 -11.79 23.53
C GLY A 274 -3.31 -10.57 24.42
N VAL A 275 -2.73 -10.64 25.64
CA VAL A 275 -2.75 -9.51 26.59
C VAL A 275 -1.38 -8.88 26.85
N HIS A 276 -0.30 -9.59 26.53
CA HIS A 276 1.08 -9.09 26.52
C HIS A 276 1.83 -9.65 25.31
N ASP A 277 3.06 -9.17 25.12
CA ASP A 277 3.92 -9.59 24.03
C ASP A 277 4.16 -11.12 24.08
N TYR A 278 4.12 -11.78 22.93
CA TYR A 278 4.33 -13.23 22.74
C TYR A 278 3.33 -14.16 23.46
N ASP A 279 2.09 -13.74 23.65
CA ASP A 279 1.07 -14.46 24.44
C ASP A 279 0.38 -15.62 23.67
N TRP A 280 1.18 -16.49 23.04
CA TRP A 280 0.74 -17.57 22.15
C TRP A 280 -0.07 -18.68 22.80
N ILE A 281 0.03 -18.80 24.13
CA ILE A 281 -0.54 -19.93 24.89
C ILE A 281 -1.79 -19.52 25.67
N ASN A 282 -2.31 -18.32 25.44
CA ASN A 282 -3.46 -17.79 26.16
C ASN A 282 -4.73 -18.60 25.85
N LYS A 283 -5.37 -19.12 26.89
CA LYS A 283 -6.59 -19.92 26.80
C LYS A 283 -7.87 -19.11 27.00
N THR A 284 -7.75 -17.79 27.12
CA THR A 284 -8.92 -16.92 27.26
C THR A 284 -9.65 -16.87 25.92
N PRO A 285 -10.91 -17.29 25.85
CA PRO A 285 -11.66 -17.26 24.61
C PRO A 285 -12.05 -15.83 24.26
N VAL A 286 -11.90 -15.45 22.99
CA VAL A 286 -12.35 -14.17 22.45
C VAL A 286 -13.06 -14.36 21.11
N THR A 287 -14.00 -13.48 20.78
CA THR A 287 -14.59 -13.43 19.45
C THR A 287 -13.60 -12.82 18.46
N THR A 288 -13.35 -13.51 17.35
CA THR A 288 -12.56 -13.05 16.20
C THR A 288 -13.36 -13.12 14.90
N HIS A 289 -13.03 -12.25 13.95
CA HIS A 289 -13.51 -12.26 12.57
C HIS A 289 -12.44 -12.77 11.58
N ALA A 290 -11.49 -13.61 12.04
CA ALA A 290 -10.42 -14.15 11.21
C ALA A 290 -10.95 -14.90 9.98
N ASP A 291 -11.95 -15.76 10.14
CA ASP A 291 -12.52 -16.57 9.06
C ASP A 291 -13.07 -15.72 7.89
N SER A 292 -13.53 -14.48 8.16
CA SER A 292 -14.04 -13.55 7.15
C SER A 292 -12.98 -13.10 6.14
N TRP A 293 -11.70 -13.24 6.47
CA TRP A 293 -10.60 -12.89 5.56
C TRP A 293 -10.43 -13.86 4.39
N ALA A 294 -11.03 -15.05 4.47
CA ALA A 294 -11.14 -15.97 3.34
C ALA A 294 -11.95 -15.38 2.16
N PHE A 295 -12.71 -14.30 2.40
CA PHE A 295 -13.54 -13.61 1.40
C PHE A 295 -13.02 -12.22 1.03
N TYR A 296 -11.77 -11.89 1.38
CA TYR A 296 -11.17 -10.60 1.05
C TYR A 296 -11.31 -10.28 -0.46
N PRO A 297 -11.72 -9.06 -0.85
CA PRO A 297 -11.84 -7.85 -0.02
C PRO A 297 -13.15 -7.71 0.79
N ASN A 298 -14.11 -8.61 0.60
CA ASN A 298 -15.41 -8.54 1.27
C ASN A 298 -15.39 -9.15 2.68
N VAL A 299 -14.66 -8.50 3.60
CA VAL A 299 -14.51 -8.94 5.00
C VAL A 299 -15.74 -8.50 5.81
N GLN A 300 -16.64 -9.44 6.06
CA GLN A 300 -17.88 -9.24 6.81
C GLN A 300 -17.67 -9.47 8.32
N GLU A 301 -17.98 -8.48 9.15
CA GLU A 301 -17.85 -8.56 10.62
C GLU A 301 -19.11 -9.12 11.31
N SER A 302 -20.16 -9.44 10.56
CA SER A 302 -21.38 -10.08 11.10
C SER A 302 -21.17 -11.54 11.52
N HIS A 303 -20.06 -12.18 11.12
CA HIS A 303 -19.80 -13.61 11.29
C HIS A 303 -18.56 -13.89 12.17
N GLY A 304 -18.56 -13.42 13.42
CA GLY A 304 -17.48 -13.70 14.37
C GLY A 304 -17.57 -15.11 14.99
N ARG A 305 -16.42 -15.76 15.20
CA ARG A 305 -16.28 -17.05 15.92
C ARG A 305 -15.48 -16.86 17.20
N THR A 306 -15.84 -17.58 18.26
CA THR A 306 -15.05 -17.60 19.49
C THR A 306 -13.88 -18.59 19.36
N VAL A 307 -12.66 -18.11 19.59
CA VAL A 307 -11.42 -18.91 19.55
C VAL A 307 -10.57 -18.68 20.78
N ASP A 308 -9.70 -19.63 21.09
CA ASP A 308 -8.57 -19.51 22.02
C ASP A 308 -7.31 -20.08 21.37
N CYS A 309 -6.22 -20.26 22.13
CA CYS A 309 -4.97 -20.74 21.55
C CYS A 309 -5.03 -22.14 20.94
N SER A 310 -6.04 -22.96 21.23
CA SER A 310 -6.15 -24.30 20.65
C SER A 310 -6.30 -24.26 19.12
N GLU A 311 -6.77 -23.15 18.57
CA GLU A 311 -6.86 -22.89 17.13
C GLU A 311 -5.50 -22.97 16.42
N TRP A 312 -4.41 -22.68 17.14
CA TRP A 312 -3.04 -22.71 16.64
C TRP A 312 -2.10 -23.58 17.50
N ASP A 313 -2.67 -24.65 18.06
CA ASP A 313 -1.97 -25.62 18.91
C ASP A 313 -1.26 -25.01 20.13
N CYS A 314 -1.69 -23.83 20.58
CA CYS A 314 -1.07 -23.07 21.66
C CYS A 314 0.45 -23.00 21.53
N SER A 315 0.93 -22.78 20.32
CA SER A 315 2.35 -22.76 20.01
C SER A 315 2.73 -21.52 19.21
N HIS A 316 3.99 -21.11 19.34
CA HIS A 316 4.52 -19.99 18.59
C HIS A 316 4.49 -20.27 17.07
N GLU A 317 4.98 -21.44 16.64
CA GLU A 317 4.97 -21.80 15.22
C GLU A 317 3.55 -21.94 14.66
N GLY A 318 2.65 -22.57 15.42
CA GLY A 318 1.25 -22.71 15.04
C GLY A 318 0.60 -21.35 14.85
N TYR A 319 0.85 -20.38 15.75
CA TYR A 319 0.29 -19.04 15.59
C TYR A 319 0.88 -18.33 14.37
N MET A 320 2.18 -18.43 14.11
CA MET A 320 2.77 -17.86 12.89
C MET A 320 2.09 -18.42 11.64
N ARG A 321 1.96 -19.74 11.53
CA ARG A 321 1.30 -20.39 10.39
C ARG A 321 -0.16 -19.97 10.25
N TRP A 322 -0.90 -19.93 11.37
CA TRP A 322 -2.28 -19.46 11.41
C TRP A 322 -2.38 -17.98 11.01
N TRP A 323 -1.47 -17.13 11.47
CA TRP A 323 -1.44 -15.71 11.13
C TRP A 323 -1.21 -15.51 9.63
N PHE A 324 -0.23 -16.20 9.03
CA PHE A 324 0.03 -16.08 7.59
C PHE A 324 -1.09 -16.67 6.72
N SER A 325 -1.72 -17.78 7.14
CA SER A 325 -2.77 -18.44 6.35
C SER A 325 -4.02 -17.58 6.19
N HIS A 326 -4.20 -16.53 6.98
CA HIS A 326 -5.33 -15.60 6.86
C HIS A 326 -5.02 -14.38 5.98
N LEU A 327 -3.77 -14.21 5.51
CA LEU A 327 -3.40 -13.09 4.66
C LEU A 327 -4.10 -13.17 3.29
N PRO A 328 -4.57 -12.04 2.75
CA PRO A 328 -5.14 -11.97 1.40
C PRO A 328 -4.18 -12.48 0.32
N HIS A 329 -4.69 -13.39 -0.52
CA HIS A 329 -3.94 -14.10 -1.56
C HIS A 329 -4.78 -14.28 -2.85
N PHE A 330 -5.70 -13.36 -3.12
CA PHE A 330 -6.70 -13.51 -4.19
C PHE A 330 -6.40 -12.66 -5.43
N GLU A 331 -6.97 -13.02 -6.59
CA GLU A 331 -6.83 -12.24 -7.82
C GLU A 331 -7.47 -10.85 -7.72
N GLY A 332 -6.91 -9.90 -8.47
CA GLY A 332 -7.47 -8.57 -8.68
C GLY A 332 -7.07 -7.53 -7.63
N VAL A 333 -7.85 -6.46 -7.57
CA VAL A 333 -7.71 -5.37 -6.61
C VAL A 333 -8.99 -5.20 -5.82
N ASN A 334 -8.84 -4.69 -4.61
CA ASN A 334 -9.93 -4.21 -3.81
C ASN A 334 -10.44 -2.90 -4.46
N ALA A 335 -11.72 -2.87 -4.82
CA ALA A 335 -12.34 -1.73 -5.48
C ALA A 335 -12.51 -0.51 -4.56
N GLU A 336 -12.48 -0.71 -3.24
CA GLU A 336 -12.68 0.35 -2.24
C GLU A 336 -11.40 1.14 -1.96
N ASP A 337 -10.27 0.46 -1.75
CA ASP A 337 -8.97 1.09 -1.43
C ASP A 337 -7.97 1.05 -2.60
N GLY A 338 -8.32 0.35 -3.68
CA GLY A 338 -7.50 0.19 -4.87
C GLY A 338 -6.24 -0.66 -4.67
N LYS A 339 -6.07 -1.38 -3.56
CA LYS A 339 -4.90 -2.22 -3.27
C LYS A 339 -5.08 -3.63 -3.83
N LEU A 340 -3.99 -4.36 -4.09
CA LEU A 340 -4.05 -5.74 -4.56
C LEU A 340 -4.76 -6.63 -3.53
N ASN A 341 -5.54 -7.58 -4.02
CA ASN A 341 -6.14 -8.63 -3.18
C ASN A 341 -5.13 -9.72 -2.78
N ASN A 342 -3.96 -9.72 -3.40
CA ASN A 342 -2.84 -10.58 -3.04
C ASN A 342 -1.75 -9.75 -2.35
N TRP A 343 -1.73 -9.74 -1.03
CA TRP A 343 -0.76 -8.97 -0.26
C TRP A 343 0.65 -9.55 -0.35
N TRP A 344 0.79 -10.85 -0.64
CA TRP A 344 2.08 -11.49 -0.85
C TRP A 344 2.88 -10.85 -1.98
N HIS A 345 2.22 -10.31 -3.02
CA HIS A 345 2.91 -9.66 -4.14
C HIS A 345 3.74 -8.46 -3.68
N TYR A 346 3.19 -7.60 -2.81
CA TYR A 346 3.94 -6.45 -2.27
C TYR A 346 5.19 -6.89 -1.53
N VAL A 347 5.11 -8.02 -0.83
CA VAL A 347 6.19 -8.53 0.02
C VAL A 347 7.30 -9.17 -0.81
N VAL A 348 6.96 -10.00 -1.79
CA VAL A 348 7.96 -10.73 -2.58
C VAL A 348 8.46 -9.96 -3.81
N ASN A 349 7.68 -9.02 -4.32
CA ASN A 349 8.06 -8.18 -5.46
C ASN A 349 7.34 -6.82 -5.44
N TRP A 350 7.79 -5.93 -4.55
CA TRP A 350 7.27 -4.57 -4.37
C TRP A 350 7.05 -3.81 -5.70
N GLU A 351 8.08 -3.79 -6.56
CA GLU A 351 8.08 -2.97 -7.78
C GLU A 351 7.03 -3.45 -8.78
N GLU A 352 6.91 -4.76 -8.97
CA GLU A 352 5.88 -5.35 -9.84
C GLU A 352 4.48 -5.19 -9.23
N ALA A 353 4.36 -5.32 -7.91
CA ALA A 353 3.09 -5.12 -7.22
C ALA A 353 2.54 -3.70 -7.46
N LEU A 354 3.38 -2.66 -7.42
CA LEU A 354 2.95 -1.28 -7.74
C LEU A 354 2.52 -1.11 -9.20
N GLN A 355 3.21 -1.76 -10.14
CA GLN A 355 2.84 -1.74 -11.55
C GLN A 355 1.49 -2.43 -11.78
N LEU A 356 1.27 -3.57 -11.13
CA LEU A 356 0.01 -4.31 -11.18
C LEU A 356 -1.12 -3.54 -10.50
N GLU A 357 -0.89 -2.95 -9.32
CA GLU A 357 -1.86 -2.10 -8.65
C GLU A 357 -2.29 -0.96 -9.58
N THR A 358 -1.34 -0.27 -10.22
CA THR A 358 -1.62 0.82 -11.17
C THR A 358 -2.42 0.33 -12.37
N LYS A 359 -2.04 -0.82 -12.94
CA LYS A 359 -2.73 -1.44 -14.08
C LYS A 359 -4.13 -1.89 -13.71
N PHE A 360 -4.33 -2.49 -12.54
CA PHE A 360 -5.64 -2.92 -12.10
C PHE A 360 -6.51 -1.74 -11.70
N ARG A 361 -5.96 -0.70 -11.08
CA ARG A 361 -6.67 0.57 -10.86
C ARG A 361 -7.12 1.18 -12.18
N SER A 362 -6.28 1.16 -13.22
CA SER A 362 -6.70 1.64 -14.54
C SER A 362 -7.73 0.70 -15.19
N GLN A 363 -7.62 -0.62 -15.00
CA GLN A 363 -8.60 -1.60 -15.49
C GLN A 363 -9.93 -1.59 -14.74
N VAL A 364 -9.97 -1.33 -13.43
CA VAL A 364 -11.21 -1.10 -12.67
C VAL A 364 -11.84 0.21 -13.11
N LYS A 365 -11.03 1.23 -13.44
CA LYS A 365 -11.48 2.47 -14.08
C LYS A 365 -11.96 2.29 -15.53
N VAL A 366 -11.61 1.19 -16.22
CA VAL A 366 -11.98 0.85 -17.60
C VAL A 366 -13.06 -0.25 -17.67
N GLY A 367 -13.17 -1.08 -16.63
CA GLY A 367 -14.08 -2.21 -16.47
C GLY A 367 -15.33 -1.87 -15.64
N ARG A 368 -15.33 -0.76 -14.90
CA ARG A 368 -16.56 0.04 -14.80
C ARG A 368 -16.85 0.52 -16.22
N SER A 369 -18.03 0.20 -16.75
CA SER A 369 -18.48 0.78 -18.01
C SER A 369 -18.20 2.26 -17.97
N SER A 370 -17.70 2.82 -19.08
CA SER A 370 -17.46 4.25 -19.19
C SER A 370 -18.66 5.05 -18.66
N GLU A 371 -19.88 4.53 -18.69
CA GLU A 371 -21.10 5.09 -18.10
C GLU A 371 -21.08 5.48 -16.58
N ASP A 372 -20.03 5.21 -15.79
CA ASP A 372 -20.09 5.31 -14.31
C ASP A 372 -19.27 6.43 -13.61
N ARG A 373 -18.46 7.27 -14.29
CA ARG A 373 -17.72 8.34 -13.58
C ARG A 373 -18.67 9.44 -13.12
N ARG A 374 -18.80 9.69 -11.82
CA ARG A 374 -19.70 10.72 -11.29
C ARG A 374 -18.93 12.02 -11.07
N ILE A 375 -19.21 13.03 -11.89
CA ILE A 375 -18.58 14.35 -11.78
C ILE A 375 -19.58 15.32 -11.13
N GLY A 376 -19.16 15.93 -10.03
CA GLY A 376 -19.85 17.05 -9.40
C GLY A 376 -19.22 18.37 -9.79
N LEU A 377 -20.01 19.32 -10.32
CA LEU A 377 -19.59 20.72 -10.42
C LEU A 377 -20.10 21.48 -9.18
N LEU A 378 -19.17 21.94 -8.36
CA LEU A 378 -19.47 22.71 -7.15
C LEU A 378 -19.90 24.12 -7.54
N MET A 379 -21.04 24.56 -7.02
CA MET A 379 -21.68 25.82 -7.37
C MET A 379 -22.22 26.57 -6.17
N GLU A 380 -22.11 27.89 -6.23
CA GLU A 380 -22.85 28.79 -5.34
C GLU A 380 -24.28 28.99 -5.83
N LYS A 381 -25.15 29.44 -4.92
CA LYS A 381 -26.54 29.78 -5.22
C LYS A 381 -26.63 31.15 -5.89
N ARG A 382 -26.11 31.24 -7.11
CA ARG A 382 -26.08 32.45 -7.93
C ARG A 382 -26.25 32.12 -9.41
N GLU A 383 -26.42 33.16 -10.22
CA GLU A 383 -26.47 33.02 -11.68
C GLU A 383 -25.12 32.51 -12.20
N GLU A 384 -25.14 31.46 -13.02
CA GLU A 384 -23.92 30.86 -13.57
C GLU A 384 -23.28 31.79 -14.61
N ASN A 385 -21.96 31.96 -14.51
CA ASN A 385 -21.19 32.65 -15.53
C ASN A 385 -21.21 31.83 -16.85
N PRO A 386 -21.18 32.46 -18.05
CA PRO A 386 -21.07 31.76 -19.33
C PRO A 386 -19.97 30.68 -19.39
N GLU A 387 -18.83 30.87 -18.72
CA GLU A 387 -17.76 29.87 -18.64
C GLU A 387 -18.16 28.65 -17.81
N THR A 388 -18.82 28.86 -16.67
CA THR A 388 -19.38 27.79 -15.83
C THR A 388 -20.49 27.03 -16.57
N ILE A 389 -21.35 27.74 -17.32
CA ILE A 389 -22.39 27.14 -18.16
C ILE A 389 -21.76 26.27 -19.24
N ALA A 390 -20.71 26.77 -19.92
CA ALA A 390 -20.01 26.02 -20.95
C ALA A 390 -19.31 24.77 -20.38
N LEU A 391 -18.70 24.89 -19.19
CA LEU A 391 -18.12 23.75 -18.48
C LEU A 391 -19.20 22.72 -18.12
N GLY A 392 -20.33 23.16 -17.56
CA GLY A 392 -21.46 22.28 -17.25
C GLY A 392 -21.97 21.56 -18.49
N ALA A 393 -22.18 22.28 -19.60
CA ALA A 393 -22.61 21.69 -20.87
C ALA A 393 -21.57 20.69 -21.43
N TYR A 394 -20.28 20.98 -21.29
CA TYR A 394 -19.22 20.03 -21.67
C TYR A 394 -19.29 18.76 -20.82
N LEU A 395 -19.42 18.88 -19.50
CA LEU A 395 -19.49 17.74 -18.58
C LEU A 395 -20.78 16.93 -18.76
N GLU A 396 -21.91 17.58 -19.09
CA GLU A 396 -23.17 16.91 -19.43
C GLU A 396 -23.06 16.04 -20.69
N ASN A 397 -22.22 16.43 -21.64
CA ASN A 397 -22.01 15.72 -22.90
C ASN A 397 -20.71 14.91 -22.90
N LEU A 398 -20.06 14.75 -21.74
CA LEU A 398 -18.81 14.01 -21.65
C LEU A 398 -19.12 12.52 -21.72
N ASP A 399 -18.73 11.90 -22.83
CA ASP A 399 -18.86 10.46 -23.01
C ASP A 399 -18.15 9.72 -21.87
N GLY A 400 -18.90 8.86 -21.20
CA GLY A 400 -18.37 8.07 -20.11
C GLY A 400 -18.24 8.81 -18.77
N ALA A 401 -19.17 9.72 -18.49
CA ALA A 401 -19.38 10.26 -17.15
C ALA A 401 -20.87 10.60 -16.94
N THR A 402 -21.31 10.53 -15.68
CA THR A 402 -22.54 11.16 -15.19
C THR A 402 -22.18 12.49 -14.54
N PHE A 403 -23.05 13.47 -14.70
CA PHE A 403 -22.80 14.83 -14.24
C PHE A 403 -23.90 15.31 -13.28
N SER A 404 -23.49 15.98 -12.21
CA SER A 404 -24.40 16.63 -11.28
C SER A 404 -23.88 18.00 -10.84
N ARG A 405 -24.80 18.93 -10.57
CA ARG A 405 -24.49 20.21 -9.95
C ARG A 405 -24.62 20.08 -8.44
N VAL A 406 -23.57 20.45 -7.70
CA VAL A 406 -23.50 20.34 -6.24
C VAL A 406 -23.54 21.73 -5.63
N GLN A 407 -24.60 22.04 -4.90
CA GLN A 407 -24.77 23.37 -4.27
C GLN A 407 -23.98 23.45 -2.95
N ILE A 408 -23.17 24.50 -2.80
CA ILE A 408 -22.29 24.74 -1.64
C ILE A 408 -23.09 24.79 -0.31
N GLU A 409 -24.27 25.43 -0.30
CA GLU A 409 -25.12 25.55 0.90
C GLU A 409 -25.61 24.18 1.45
N THR A 410 -25.82 23.21 0.55
CA THR A 410 -26.21 21.83 0.91
C THR A 410 -25.02 20.93 1.21
N ALA A 411 -23.85 21.26 0.67
CA ALA A 411 -22.61 20.53 0.87
C ALA A 411 -22.05 20.69 2.29
N GLY A 412 -22.21 21.86 2.94
CA GLY A 412 -21.84 22.03 4.34
C GLY A 412 -22.67 21.20 5.34
N LYS A 413 -23.74 20.53 4.88
CA LYS A 413 -24.66 19.72 5.70
C LYS A 413 -24.73 18.23 5.31
N ARG A 414 -24.12 17.85 4.18
CA ARG A 414 -24.01 16.46 3.70
C ARG A 414 -22.54 16.21 3.34
N SER A 415 -21.95 15.14 3.84
CA SER A 415 -20.65 14.67 3.33
C SER A 415 -20.73 14.56 1.80
N PHE A 416 -19.80 15.19 1.09
CA PHE A 416 -19.67 15.06 -0.37
C PHE A 416 -19.52 13.59 -0.82
N ALA A 417 -19.16 12.71 0.11
CA ALA A 417 -18.56 11.40 -0.09
C ALA A 417 -19.52 10.24 -0.47
N LYS A 418 -20.73 10.49 -0.97
CA LYS A 418 -21.61 9.36 -1.42
C LYS A 418 -21.84 9.29 -2.92
N ASP A 419 -21.81 10.42 -3.63
CA ASP A 419 -22.40 10.48 -4.98
C ASP A 419 -21.46 11.00 -6.08
N VAL A 420 -20.24 11.46 -5.76
CA VAL A 420 -19.31 12.02 -6.76
C VAL A 420 -17.89 11.46 -6.57
N ASP A 421 -17.24 11.11 -7.69
CA ASP A 421 -15.86 10.59 -7.73
C ASP A 421 -14.84 11.71 -8.02
N ILE A 422 -15.30 12.74 -8.75
CA ILE A 422 -14.54 13.94 -9.08
C ILE A 422 -15.41 15.14 -8.75
N LEU A 423 -14.91 16.03 -7.89
CA LEU A 423 -15.53 17.29 -7.57
C LEU A 423 -14.71 18.41 -8.22
N TRP A 424 -15.32 19.20 -9.09
CA TRP A 424 -14.69 20.33 -9.75
C TRP A 424 -15.27 21.63 -9.18
N TYR A 425 -14.43 22.49 -8.62
CA TYR A 425 -14.78 23.87 -8.35
C TYR A 425 -14.06 24.83 -9.32
N HIS A 426 -14.85 25.52 -10.13
CA HIS A 426 -14.40 26.47 -11.15
C HIS A 426 -14.90 27.86 -10.81
N GLU A 427 -13.98 28.79 -10.50
CA GLU A 427 -14.31 30.15 -10.09
C GLU A 427 -13.70 31.19 -11.04
N PRO A 428 -14.44 31.63 -12.08
CA PRO A 428 -13.96 32.62 -13.02
C PRO A 428 -14.08 34.07 -12.50
N ASP A 429 -14.97 34.33 -11.54
CA ASP A 429 -15.21 35.66 -11.01
C ASP A 429 -14.23 36.00 -9.88
N SER A 430 -13.29 36.90 -10.17
CA SER A 430 -12.29 37.34 -9.18
C SER A 430 -12.84 38.30 -8.13
N THR A 431 -14.11 38.69 -8.20
CA THR A 431 -14.75 39.54 -7.19
C THR A 431 -15.29 38.76 -6.00
N ILE A 432 -15.27 37.42 -6.08
CA ILE A 432 -15.73 36.54 -5.02
C ILE A 432 -14.77 36.55 -3.84
N ASP A 433 -15.34 36.70 -2.65
CA ASP A 433 -14.61 36.62 -1.38
C ASP A 433 -14.35 35.15 -1.02
N LEU A 434 -13.28 34.61 -1.61
CA LEU A 434 -12.87 33.23 -1.40
C LEU A 434 -12.41 32.93 0.01
N ASP A 435 -11.97 33.93 0.79
CA ASP A 435 -11.56 33.71 2.18
C ASP A 435 -12.79 33.38 3.03
N ASN A 436 -13.88 34.14 2.88
CA ASN A 436 -15.15 33.84 3.54
C ASN A 436 -15.78 32.53 3.04
N LEU A 437 -15.64 32.21 1.76
CA LEU A 437 -16.13 30.94 1.22
C LEU A 437 -15.30 29.74 1.74
N ALA A 438 -14.00 29.93 1.90
CA ALA A 438 -13.10 28.91 2.42
C ALA A 438 -13.48 28.48 3.85
N ASP A 439 -13.92 29.41 4.70
CA ASP A 439 -14.39 29.09 6.06
C ASP A 439 -15.54 28.06 6.05
N GLN A 440 -16.35 28.04 4.99
CA GLN A 440 -17.48 27.12 4.84
C GLN A 440 -17.08 25.80 4.15
N LEU A 441 -16.10 25.86 3.25
CA LEU A 441 -15.76 24.77 2.33
C LEU A 441 -14.53 23.96 2.75
N ALA A 442 -13.57 24.55 3.45
CA ALA A 442 -12.27 23.93 3.67
C ALA A 442 -12.37 22.60 4.43
N GLY A 443 -13.17 22.55 5.50
CA GLY A 443 -13.41 21.33 6.27
C GLY A 443 -14.04 20.21 5.41
N PRO A 444 -15.22 20.46 4.81
CA PRO A 444 -15.88 19.47 3.95
C PRO A 444 -15.03 19.01 2.75
N LEU A 445 -14.32 19.92 2.07
CA LEU A 445 -13.47 19.57 0.92
C LEU A 445 -12.26 18.73 1.36
N LYS A 446 -11.67 19.05 2.51
CA LYS A 446 -10.59 18.27 3.09
C LYS A 446 -11.06 16.86 3.45
N GLU A 447 -12.20 16.74 4.12
CA GLU A 447 -12.81 15.44 4.43
C GLU A 447 -13.07 14.61 3.15
N TYR A 448 -13.56 15.25 2.09
CA TYR A 448 -13.80 14.58 0.80
C TYR A 448 -12.51 14.02 0.18
N VAL A 449 -11.44 14.80 0.16
CA VAL A 449 -10.13 14.36 -0.37
C VAL A 449 -9.52 13.28 0.53
N GLU A 450 -9.57 13.44 1.85
CA GLU A 450 -9.07 12.43 2.82
C GLU A 450 -9.81 11.09 2.72
N ASN A 451 -11.06 11.11 2.26
CA ASN A 451 -11.86 9.90 1.99
C ASN A 451 -11.65 9.34 0.56
N GLY A 452 -10.65 9.82 -0.18
CA GLY A 452 -10.28 9.30 -1.51
C GLY A 452 -10.97 9.97 -2.69
N GLY A 453 -11.70 11.08 -2.46
CA GLY A 453 -12.30 11.88 -3.52
C GLY A 453 -11.28 12.71 -4.30
N ASN A 454 -11.50 12.88 -5.61
CA ASN A 454 -10.61 13.71 -6.45
C ASN A 454 -11.16 15.14 -6.54
N LEU A 455 -10.33 16.13 -6.24
CA LEU A 455 -10.70 17.55 -6.27
C LEU A 455 -9.98 18.27 -7.42
N VAL A 456 -10.74 18.96 -8.27
CA VAL A 456 -10.23 19.83 -9.33
C VAL A 456 -10.56 21.28 -8.99
N LEU A 457 -9.53 22.11 -8.87
CA LEU A 457 -9.65 23.55 -8.65
C LEU A 457 -9.16 24.28 -9.90
N SER A 458 -9.91 25.29 -10.35
CA SER A 458 -9.52 26.07 -11.53
C SER A 458 -9.84 27.55 -11.35
N LEU A 459 -8.99 28.39 -11.96
CA LEU A 459 -9.00 29.84 -11.83
C LEU A 459 -8.87 30.28 -10.36
N ASP A 460 -9.73 31.16 -9.86
CA ASP A 460 -9.57 31.71 -8.51
C ASP A 460 -9.74 30.64 -7.42
N ALA A 461 -10.46 29.55 -7.70
CA ALA A 461 -10.65 28.44 -6.76
C ALA A 461 -9.32 27.79 -6.33
N VAL A 462 -8.24 27.91 -7.12
CA VAL A 462 -6.91 27.39 -6.77
C VAL A 462 -6.35 28.06 -5.50
N LYS A 463 -6.82 29.25 -5.14
CA LYS A 463 -6.45 29.91 -3.88
C LYS A 463 -6.93 29.15 -2.64
N LEU A 464 -7.92 28.26 -2.77
CA LEU A 464 -8.37 27.42 -1.66
C LEU A 464 -7.28 26.45 -1.18
N LEU A 465 -6.24 26.18 -1.97
CA LEU A 465 -5.14 25.27 -1.57
C LEU A 465 -4.48 25.68 -0.25
N THR A 466 -4.38 26.98 0.05
CA THR A 466 -3.83 27.44 1.34
C THR A 466 -4.79 27.18 2.51
N HIS A 467 -6.08 27.35 2.26
CA HIS A 467 -7.13 27.11 3.25
C HIS A 467 -7.34 25.61 3.54
N LEU A 468 -7.08 24.76 2.54
CA LEU A 468 -7.06 23.30 2.69
C LEU A 468 -5.78 22.80 3.40
N GLY A 469 -4.78 23.67 3.60
CA GLY A 469 -3.48 23.33 4.19
C GLY A 469 -2.55 22.57 3.23
N VAL A 470 -2.88 22.52 1.95
CA VAL A 470 -2.09 21.85 0.89
C VAL A 470 -0.90 22.72 0.46
N GLU A 471 -1.08 24.04 0.45
CA GLU A 471 -0.03 25.01 0.12
C GLU A 471 0.21 25.98 1.27
N LYS A 472 1.48 26.39 1.46
CA LYS A 472 1.82 27.41 2.46
C LYS A 472 1.63 28.83 1.94
N VAL A 473 1.77 29.00 0.63
CA VAL A 473 1.72 30.31 -0.05
C VAL A 473 0.73 30.19 -1.20
N ALA A 474 -0.22 31.13 -1.25
CA ALA A 474 -1.25 31.15 -2.28
C ALA A 474 -0.63 31.39 -3.66
N PRO A 475 -1.21 30.83 -4.73
CA PRO A 475 -0.83 31.19 -6.09
C PRO A 475 -1.03 32.69 -6.32
N THR A 476 -0.18 33.26 -7.15
CA THR A 476 -0.24 34.68 -7.50
C THR A 476 -1.05 34.91 -8.77
N ILE A 477 -1.70 36.08 -8.83
CA ILE A 477 -2.32 36.57 -10.05
C ILE A 477 -1.25 37.29 -10.88
N ASN A 478 -1.15 36.92 -12.14
CA ASN A 478 -0.32 37.60 -13.13
C ASN A 478 -1.14 37.89 -14.39
N TYR A 479 -0.79 38.96 -15.11
CA TYR A 479 -1.44 39.31 -16.37
C TYR A 479 -0.46 39.24 -17.53
N THR A 480 -0.88 38.63 -18.63
CA THR A 480 -0.13 38.64 -19.89
C THR A 480 -0.94 39.32 -20.97
N ARG A 481 -0.30 40.18 -21.76
CA ARG A 481 -0.95 40.86 -22.87
C ARG A 481 -0.77 40.03 -24.13
N LEU A 482 -1.85 39.50 -24.66
CA LEU A 482 -1.86 38.82 -25.95
C LEU A 482 -2.08 39.86 -27.03
N VAL A 483 -1.05 40.07 -27.85
CA VAL A 483 -1.07 40.98 -29.00
C VAL A 483 -0.75 40.19 -30.25
N ASP A 484 -1.43 40.47 -31.35
CA ASP A 484 -1.09 39.83 -32.63
C ASP A 484 -0.02 40.62 -33.36
N GLN A 485 1.20 40.11 -33.28
CA GLN A 485 2.36 40.63 -33.99
C GLN A 485 2.71 39.76 -35.21
N GLY A 486 1.73 39.06 -35.79
CA GLY A 486 1.90 38.18 -36.96
C GLY A 486 1.99 36.69 -36.62
N ASN A 487 1.87 36.33 -35.35
CA ASN A 487 1.96 34.95 -34.84
C ASN A 487 0.62 34.47 -34.21
N GLY A 488 -0.42 35.30 -34.25
CA GLY A 488 -1.68 35.09 -33.56
C GLY A 488 -1.58 35.30 -32.04
N ARG A 489 -2.72 35.15 -31.35
CA ARG A 489 -2.88 35.41 -29.90
C ARG A 489 -2.99 34.12 -29.10
N LYS A 490 -2.12 33.14 -29.34
CA LYS A 490 -2.27 31.80 -28.76
C LYS A 490 -1.66 31.70 -27.36
N LEU A 491 -2.47 31.28 -26.41
CA LEU A 491 -2.07 30.99 -25.03
C LEU A 491 -2.53 29.60 -24.64
N GLY A 492 -1.67 28.88 -23.94
CA GLY A 492 -1.82 27.47 -23.67
C GLY A 492 -1.08 27.00 -22.44
N LEU A 493 -1.20 25.71 -22.22
CA LEU A 493 -0.45 24.96 -21.23
C LEU A 493 0.43 23.96 -21.95
N HIS A 494 1.65 23.80 -21.48
CA HIS A 494 2.53 22.74 -21.93
C HIS A 494 3.10 22.01 -20.73
N GLY A 495 3.22 20.70 -20.83
CA GLY A 495 3.77 19.83 -19.82
C GLY A 495 5.12 20.34 -19.34
N PHE A 496 5.26 20.45 -18.02
CA PHE A 496 6.56 20.60 -17.40
C PHE A 496 7.21 19.22 -17.43
N ARG A 497 7.95 18.94 -18.51
CA ARG A 497 8.34 17.58 -18.94
C ARG A 497 7.13 16.79 -19.44
N SER A 498 7.03 15.50 -19.11
CA SER A 498 5.95 14.61 -19.54
C SER A 498 4.85 14.50 -18.49
N HIS A 499 3.59 14.64 -18.89
CA HIS A 499 2.44 14.34 -18.04
C HIS A 499 1.32 13.68 -18.85
N PRO A 500 0.60 12.66 -18.32
CA PRO A 500 -0.48 11.98 -19.04
C PRO A 500 -1.61 12.91 -19.53
N VAL A 501 -1.83 14.04 -18.85
CA VAL A 501 -2.84 15.02 -19.27
C VAL A 501 -2.60 15.60 -20.67
N PHE A 502 -1.35 15.57 -21.15
CA PHE A 502 -0.97 16.03 -22.49
C PHE A 502 -0.69 14.87 -23.46
N GLU A 503 -1.09 13.64 -23.12
CA GLU A 503 -0.97 12.49 -24.02
C GLU A 503 -1.76 12.73 -25.30
N GLY A 504 -1.13 12.47 -26.45
CA GLY A 504 -1.72 12.78 -27.76
C GLY A 504 -1.74 14.27 -28.13
N MET A 505 -1.34 15.17 -27.23
CA MET A 505 -1.31 16.63 -27.45
C MET A 505 0.09 17.18 -27.75
N LEU A 506 1.04 16.33 -28.16
CA LEU A 506 2.43 16.73 -28.44
C LEU A 506 3.09 17.51 -27.28
N GLY A 507 2.69 17.22 -26.03
CA GLY A 507 3.22 17.89 -24.85
C GLY A 507 2.45 19.14 -24.40
N GLY A 508 1.48 19.67 -25.14
CA GLY A 508 0.72 20.85 -24.71
C GLY A 508 -0.49 21.22 -25.58
N ALA A 509 -1.35 22.09 -25.08
CA ALA A 509 -2.54 22.57 -25.79
C ALA A 509 -2.71 24.09 -25.65
N TYR A 510 -3.08 24.76 -26.74
CA TYR A 510 -3.57 26.13 -26.67
C TYR A 510 -5.03 26.13 -26.22
N VAL A 511 -5.29 26.70 -25.06
CA VAL A 511 -6.61 26.76 -24.45
C VAL A 511 -7.32 28.08 -24.73
N TYR A 512 -6.60 29.09 -25.23
CA TYR A 512 -7.14 30.41 -25.52
C TYR A 512 -6.51 31.05 -26.76
N ALA A 513 -7.35 31.53 -27.67
CA ALA A 513 -6.94 32.17 -28.93
C ALA A 513 -7.92 33.30 -29.33
N PRO A 514 -7.88 34.45 -28.64
CA PRO A 514 -8.80 35.56 -28.87
C PRO A 514 -8.60 36.21 -30.25
N LYS A 515 -9.67 36.86 -30.72
CA LYS A 515 -9.68 37.60 -32.01
C LYS A 515 -9.11 39.01 -31.90
N GLU A 516 -9.09 39.58 -30.70
CA GLU A 516 -8.64 40.94 -30.42
C GLU A 516 -7.56 40.92 -29.34
N ASP A 517 -6.73 41.98 -29.32
CA ASP A 517 -5.68 42.12 -28.31
C ASP A 517 -6.32 42.23 -26.92
N VAL A 518 -5.88 41.37 -26.00
CA VAL A 518 -6.52 41.23 -24.70
C VAL A 518 -5.48 41.00 -23.61
N LEU A 519 -5.78 41.51 -22.43
CA LEU A 519 -5.03 41.21 -21.23
C LEU A 519 -5.64 39.99 -20.56
N VAL A 520 -4.86 38.91 -20.46
CA VAL A 520 -5.33 37.63 -19.91
C VAL A 520 -4.81 37.46 -18.50
N ARG A 521 -5.72 37.16 -17.57
CA ARG A 521 -5.42 36.81 -16.19
C ARG A 521 -4.90 35.37 -16.12
N ARG A 522 -3.84 35.16 -15.35
CA ARG A 522 -3.24 33.85 -15.05
C ARG A 522 -3.08 33.71 -13.55
N ILE A 523 -3.26 32.51 -13.04
CA ILE A 523 -3.15 32.20 -11.62
C ILE A 523 -2.19 31.03 -11.48
N GLY A 524 -1.16 31.20 -10.65
CA GLY A 524 -0.13 30.17 -10.45
C GLY A 524 1.11 30.69 -9.74
N TRP A 525 2.21 29.95 -9.86
CA TRP A 525 3.47 30.28 -9.20
C TRP A 525 4.47 30.86 -10.19
N MET A 526 4.97 32.05 -9.87
CA MET A 526 5.73 32.89 -10.79
C MET A 526 7.18 33.07 -10.32
N GLY A 527 8.11 33.14 -11.27
CA GLY A 527 9.52 33.45 -11.00
C GLY A 527 10.17 32.39 -10.10
N ASP A 528 10.63 32.80 -8.92
CA ASP A 528 11.28 31.91 -7.94
C ASP A 528 10.30 31.25 -6.97
N GLN A 529 9.01 31.62 -7.00
CA GLN A 529 8.00 30.95 -6.19
C GLN A 529 7.72 29.56 -6.77
N LEU A 530 7.77 28.55 -5.90
CA LEU A 530 7.49 27.16 -6.23
C LEU A 530 6.29 26.66 -5.43
N PRO A 531 5.37 25.91 -6.08
CA PRO A 531 4.35 25.17 -5.35
C PRO A 531 5.01 24.05 -4.54
N SER A 532 4.33 23.65 -3.46
CA SER A 532 4.64 22.42 -2.72
C SER A 532 4.26 21.18 -3.55
N GLY A 533 3.26 21.31 -4.42
CA GLY A 533 2.81 20.25 -5.34
C GLY A 533 3.71 20.09 -6.56
N LYS A 534 3.50 18.98 -7.27
CA LYS A 534 4.18 18.68 -8.52
C LYS A 534 3.71 19.64 -9.61
N VAL A 535 4.65 20.29 -10.30
CA VAL A 535 4.34 21.13 -11.46
C VAL A 535 3.98 20.22 -12.64
N VAL A 536 2.74 20.30 -13.10
CA VAL A 536 2.22 19.53 -14.25
C VAL A 536 2.42 20.31 -15.54
N ALA A 537 2.07 21.59 -15.54
CA ALA A 537 2.12 22.42 -16.73
C ALA A 537 2.61 23.83 -16.44
N VAL A 538 3.29 24.38 -17.43
CA VAL A 538 3.75 25.76 -17.47
C VAL A 538 3.06 26.50 -18.61
N ASP A 539 3.14 27.82 -18.54
CA ASP A 539 2.61 28.71 -19.56
C ASP A 539 3.28 28.48 -20.91
N TRP A 540 2.44 28.43 -21.95
CA TRP A 540 2.88 28.24 -23.32
C TRP A 540 2.25 29.32 -24.20
N ALA A 541 3.07 30.25 -24.66
CA ALA A 541 2.62 31.36 -25.48
C ALA A 541 3.28 31.26 -26.85
N TYR A 542 2.46 31.09 -27.89
CA TYR A 542 2.95 30.77 -29.23
C TYR A 542 3.93 29.57 -29.15
N ILE A 543 5.20 29.73 -29.53
CA ILE A 543 6.21 28.66 -29.47
C ILE A 543 7.06 28.70 -28.18
N PHE A 544 6.84 29.66 -27.30
CA PHE A 544 7.68 29.90 -26.14
C PHE A 544 7.13 29.20 -24.90
N LEU A 545 7.97 28.35 -24.32
CA LEU A 545 7.73 27.69 -23.05
C LEU A 545 8.22 28.60 -21.91
N HIS A 546 7.34 28.97 -21.00
CA HIS A 546 7.66 29.84 -19.88
C HIS A 546 7.72 29.05 -18.58
N GLU A 547 8.82 28.31 -18.36
CA GLU A 547 8.99 27.37 -17.23
C GLU A 547 8.88 28.01 -15.83
N GLN A 548 9.09 29.33 -15.75
CA GLN A 548 8.96 30.11 -14.53
C GLN A 548 7.52 30.53 -14.23
N THR A 549 6.56 30.17 -15.08
CA THR A 549 5.15 30.48 -14.96
C THR A 549 4.41 29.14 -14.86
N ARG A 550 4.31 28.61 -13.64
CA ARG A 550 3.69 27.30 -13.36
C ARG A 550 2.20 27.49 -13.11
N LEU A 551 1.37 26.92 -13.98
CA LEU A 551 -0.06 27.20 -14.04
C LEU A 551 -0.94 25.98 -13.71
N MET A 552 -0.36 24.78 -13.68
CA MET A 552 -1.07 23.57 -13.30
C MET A 552 -0.20 22.75 -12.34
N THR A 553 -0.79 22.35 -11.21
CA THR A 553 -0.14 21.57 -10.17
C THR A 553 -0.98 20.35 -9.79
N GLU A 554 -0.30 19.31 -9.33
CA GLU A 554 -0.87 18.04 -8.88
C GLU A 554 -0.34 17.74 -7.47
N TYR A 555 -1.21 17.17 -6.63
CA TYR A 555 -0.96 16.84 -5.23
C TYR A 555 -1.45 15.43 -4.97
N ASP A 556 -0.69 14.67 -4.18
CA ASP A 556 -0.97 13.27 -3.81
C ASP A 556 -1.68 13.17 -2.46
#